data_AF-A0A9J8ABD6-F1
#
_entry.id   AF-A0A9J8ABD6-F1
#
_cell.length_a   1.000
_cell.length_b   1.000
_cell.length_c   1.000
_cell.angle_alpha   90.00
_cell.angle_beta   90.00
_cell.angle_gamma   90.00
#
_symmetry.space_group_name_H-M   'P 1'
#
loop_
_entity.id
_entity.type
_entity.pdbx_description
1 polymer ?
#
loop_
_entity_poly.entity_id
_entity_poly.type
_entity_poly.pdbx_seq_one_letter_code
_entity_poly.pdbx_strand_id
1 'polypeptide(L)'
;MKNKYECLFEAIKLKENQTLLNRIYTELYIIEGESVGVNEEHEILKTEKRPTTQDTPIYCNDIFKPLHQPGHEEKDKFKTVLTKGIAGIGKTVSVQKFILDWTDKKANQDVDFMFVLPFRELNLIKDHQYSLHRLLLDFHPDLQDLDSKIYEE
;
A
#
# COMPACT_ATOMS: atom_id res chain seq x y z
N MET A 1 2.26 14.22 5.33
CA MET A 1 1.46 13.15 4.68
C MET A 1 -0.05 13.23 4.91
N LYS A 2 -0.54 13.46 6.13
CA LYS A 2 -1.98 13.44 6.44
C LYS A 2 -2.85 14.22 5.46
N ASN A 3 -2.55 15.51 5.24
CA ASN A 3 -3.32 16.37 4.32
C ASN A 3 -3.42 15.83 2.88
N LYS A 4 -2.46 15.00 2.43
CA LYS A 4 -2.42 14.42 1.08
C LYS A 4 -3.38 13.24 0.92
N TYR A 5 -3.66 12.50 1.99
CA TYR A 5 -4.42 11.24 1.96
C TYR A 5 -5.72 11.27 2.78
N GLU A 6 -5.99 12.37 3.47
CA GLU A 6 -7.20 12.57 4.26
C GLU A 6 -8.47 12.72 3.41
N CYS A 7 -8.34 13.28 2.19
CA CYS A 7 -9.46 13.52 1.28
C CYS A 7 -9.34 12.72 -0.02
N LEU A 8 -10.47 12.18 -0.45
CA LEU A 8 -10.68 11.70 -1.81
C LEU A 8 -11.40 12.77 -2.64
N PHE A 9 -11.09 12.82 -3.94
CA PHE A 9 -11.77 13.68 -4.90
C PHE A 9 -12.64 12.81 -5.79
N GLU A 10 -13.94 13.03 -5.75
CA GLU A 10 -14.89 12.39 -6.66
C GLU A 10 -15.03 13.25 -7.92
N ALA A 11 -14.55 12.74 -9.06
CA ALA A 11 -14.50 13.44 -10.35
C ALA A 11 -13.69 14.76 -10.34
N ILE A 12 -13.78 15.53 -11.44
CA ILE A 12 -12.99 16.75 -11.76
C ILE A 12 -12.76 17.59 -10.50
N LYS A 13 -11.50 18.05 -10.29
CA LYS A 13 -11.01 18.82 -9.13
C LYS A 13 -11.80 20.13 -8.89
N LEU A 14 -13.06 20.03 -8.48
CA LEU A 14 -13.86 21.10 -7.93
C LEU A 14 -13.68 21.02 -6.42
N LYS A 15 -13.29 22.15 -5.83
CA LYS A 15 -12.97 22.32 -4.41
C LYS A 15 -14.11 21.88 -3.47
N GLU A 16 -15.31 21.72 -4.01
CA GLU A 16 -16.56 21.37 -3.32
C GLU A 16 -16.80 19.85 -3.20
N ASN A 17 -16.03 18.99 -3.89
CA ASN A 17 -16.21 17.52 -3.89
C ASN A 17 -15.13 16.78 -3.06
N GLN A 18 -14.68 17.38 -1.96
CA GLN A 18 -13.72 16.74 -1.05
C GLN A 18 -14.48 15.93 0.02
N THR A 19 -14.32 14.61 -0.03
CA THR A 19 -14.89 13.72 0.99
C THR A 19 -13.77 13.10 1.81
N LEU A 20 -13.89 13.15 3.13
CA LEU A 20 -12.93 12.53 4.04
C LEU A 20 -12.93 11.02 3.83
N LEU A 21 -11.76 10.43 3.57
CA LEU A 21 -11.61 9.01 3.32
C LEU A 21 -12.22 8.18 4.46
N ASN A 22 -11.97 8.56 5.70
CA ASN A 22 -12.51 7.87 6.88
C ASN A 22 -14.06 7.87 6.97
N ARG A 23 -14.76 8.77 6.27
CA ARG A 23 -16.24 8.81 6.28
C ARG A 23 -16.86 7.85 5.26
N ILE A 24 -16.12 7.48 4.22
CA ILE A 24 -16.62 6.68 3.10
C ILE A 24 -15.89 5.34 2.93
N TYR A 25 -14.78 5.15 3.65
CA TYR A 25 -14.02 3.93 3.59
C TYR A 25 -14.84 2.76 4.14
N THR A 26 -15.02 1.76 3.31
CA THR A 26 -15.57 0.46 3.69
C THR A 26 -14.42 -0.53 3.75
N GLU A 27 -14.39 -1.34 4.80
CA GLU A 27 -13.37 -2.36 4.97
C GLU A 27 -13.39 -3.35 3.80
N LEU A 28 -12.23 -3.55 3.18
CA LEU A 28 -12.09 -4.50 2.08
C LEU A 28 -11.87 -5.90 2.62
N TYR A 29 -12.50 -6.88 1.97
CA TYR A 29 -12.23 -8.28 2.21
C TYR A 29 -10.92 -8.67 1.50
N ILE A 30 -9.81 -8.62 2.23
CA ILE A 30 -8.48 -9.03 1.75
C ILE A 30 -8.22 -10.44 2.28
N ILE A 31 -7.69 -11.31 1.42
CA ILE A 31 -7.30 -12.67 1.76
C ILE A 31 -5.84 -12.89 1.42
N GLU A 32 -5.21 -13.86 2.06
CA GLU A 32 -3.90 -14.35 1.63
C GLU A 32 -4.00 -14.90 0.20
N GLY A 33 -3.10 -14.45 -0.68
CA GLY A 33 -3.00 -15.02 -2.03
C GLY A 33 -2.13 -16.26 -2.00
N GLU A 34 -2.61 -17.38 -2.54
CA GLU A 34 -1.74 -18.54 -2.79
C GLU A 34 -0.58 -18.11 -3.71
N SER A 35 0.65 -18.52 -3.40
CA SER A 35 1.85 -18.22 -4.19
C SER A 35 1.90 -18.97 -5.53
N VAL A 36 0.76 -19.38 -6.06
CA VAL A 36 0.66 -20.05 -7.36
C VAL A 36 0.77 -18.97 -8.43
N GLY A 37 1.65 -19.22 -9.41
CA GLY A 37 2.06 -18.29 -10.45
C GLY A 37 0.91 -17.51 -11.09
N VAL A 38 1.25 -16.31 -11.54
CA VAL A 38 0.37 -15.36 -12.22
C VAL A 38 -0.48 -16.09 -13.27
N ASN A 39 -1.76 -16.32 -12.97
CA ASN A 39 -2.70 -16.83 -13.95
C ASN A 39 -3.09 -15.62 -14.82
N GLU A 40 -2.66 -15.63 -16.08
CA GLU A 40 -2.80 -14.52 -17.04
C GLU A 40 -4.21 -14.43 -17.67
N GLU A 41 -5.16 -15.25 -17.23
CA GLU A 41 -6.49 -15.29 -17.83
C GLU A 41 -7.42 -14.26 -17.19
N HIS A 42 -8.02 -13.43 -18.03
CA HIS A 42 -9.08 -12.49 -17.67
C HIS A 42 -10.11 -13.20 -16.77
N GLU A 43 -10.43 -12.60 -15.62
CA GLU A 43 -11.39 -13.12 -14.65
C GLU A 43 -12.83 -13.01 -15.19
N ILE A 44 -13.13 -13.79 -16.21
CA ILE A 44 -14.48 -14.01 -16.70
C ILE A 44 -14.87 -15.40 -16.20
N LEU A 45 -15.51 -15.41 -15.02
CA LEU A 45 -16.39 -16.49 -14.58
C LEU A 45 -15.77 -17.91 -14.61
N LYS A 46 -14.93 -18.24 -13.63
CA LYS A 46 -14.68 -19.65 -13.26
C LYS A 46 -15.33 -19.96 -11.92
N THR A 47 -16.60 -20.35 -12.01
CA THR A 47 -17.30 -21.17 -11.02
C THR A 47 -16.71 -22.58 -11.05
N GLU A 48 -15.43 -22.74 -10.73
CA GLU A 48 -14.81 -24.05 -10.57
C GLU A 48 -14.16 -24.10 -9.18
N LYS A 49 -14.82 -24.88 -8.32
CA LYS A 49 -14.46 -25.31 -6.97
C LYS A 49 -13.04 -24.92 -6.55
N ARG A 50 -12.92 -23.82 -5.81
CA ARG A 50 -11.79 -23.63 -4.91
C ARG A 50 -11.77 -24.83 -3.96
N PRO A 51 -10.62 -25.49 -3.71
CA PRO A 51 -10.51 -26.28 -2.50
C PRO A 51 -10.90 -25.36 -1.34
N THR A 52 -11.59 -25.90 -0.36
CA THR A 52 -12.03 -25.18 0.83
C THR A 52 -10.80 -24.91 1.71
N THR A 53 -9.78 -24.25 1.18
CA THR A 53 -8.78 -23.57 1.98
C THR A 53 -9.55 -22.51 2.76
N GLN A 54 -9.38 -22.53 4.08
CA GLN A 54 -10.00 -21.55 4.96
C GLN A 54 -9.45 -20.18 4.55
N ASP A 55 -10.21 -19.44 3.75
CA ASP A 55 -9.90 -18.05 3.39
C ASP A 55 -9.68 -17.31 4.71
N THR A 56 -8.42 -17.01 5.03
CA THR A 56 -8.08 -16.30 6.25
C THR A 56 -8.14 -14.81 5.93
N PRO A 57 -9.16 -14.08 6.42
CA PRO A 57 -9.26 -12.66 6.15
C PRO A 57 -8.09 -11.92 6.80
N ILE A 58 -7.53 -10.97 6.07
CA ILE A 58 -6.43 -10.12 6.51
C ILE A 58 -6.95 -8.69 6.62
N TYR A 59 -6.81 -8.07 7.79
CA TYR A 59 -7.11 -6.66 7.95
C TYR A 59 -6.06 -5.81 7.22
N CYS A 60 -6.48 -4.71 6.59
CA CYS A 60 -5.56 -3.84 5.84
C CYS A 60 -4.38 -3.34 6.70
N ASN A 61 -4.60 -3.13 8.00
CA ASN A 61 -3.55 -2.69 8.93
C ASN A 61 -2.64 -3.84 9.41
N ASP A 62 -3.00 -5.08 9.11
CA ASP A 62 -2.28 -6.28 9.53
C ASP A 62 -1.50 -6.95 8.39
N ILE A 63 -1.44 -6.34 7.20
CA ILE A 63 -0.81 -6.93 6.01
C ILE A 63 0.67 -7.31 6.17
N PHE A 64 1.39 -6.70 7.13
CA PHE A 64 2.79 -7.01 7.43
C PHE A 64 2.96 -7.94 8.65
N LYS A 65 1.87 -8.24 9.37
CA LYS A 65 1.93 -9.15 10.52
C LYS A 65 2.11 -10.58 10.01
N PRO A 66 2.97 -11.39 10.67
CA PRO A 66 3.13 -12.78 10.30
C PRO A 66 1.78 -13.49 10.45
N LEU A 67 1.42 -14.31 9.47
CA LEU A 67 0.25 -15.17 9.58
C LEU A 67 0.58 -16.27 10.60
N HIS A 68 -0.29 -16.44 11.59
CA HIS A 68 -0.12 -17.43 12.65
C HIS A 68 -0.31 -18.85 12.10
N GLN A 69 0.67 -19.37 11.36
CA GLN A 69 0.74 -20.77 10.95
C GLN A 69 1.65 -21.54 11.93
N PRO A 70 1.21 -22.70 12.45
CA PRO A 70 2.03 -23.50 13.35
C PRO A 70 3.28 -24.00 12.60
N GLY A 71 4.46 -23.48 12.98
CA GLY A 71 5.75 -23.85 12.40
C GLY A 71 6.56 -22.71 11.78
N HIS A 72 5.96 -21.52 11.59
CA HIS A 72 6.71 -20.32 11.22
C HIS A 72 7.27 -19.66 12.49
N GLU A 73 8.61 -19.54 12.58
CA GLU A 73 9.24 -18.72 13.63
C GLU A 73 8.81 -17.25 13.47
N GLU A 74 8.63 -16.53 14.58
CA GLU A 74 8.33 -15.07 14.61
C GLU A 74 9.33 -14.19 13.84
N LYS A 75 10.43 -14.77 13.35
CA LYS A 75 11.49 -14.11 12.59
C LYS A 75 11.14 -13.84 11.13
N ASP A 76 10.09 -14.45 10.59
CA ASP A 76 9.64 -14.21 9.21
C ASP A 76 8.61 -13.08 9.14
N LYS A 77 9.00 -11.88 9.55
CA LYS A 77 8.20 -10.69 9.23
C LYS A 77 8.23 -10.48 7.72
N PHE A 78 7.06 -10.30 7.10
CA PHE A 78 6.96 -10.03 5.68
C PHE A 78 7.72 -8.75 5.33
N LYS A 79 8.74 -8.86 4.47
CA LYS A 79 9.48 -7.69 3.96
C LYS A 79 8.77 -7.02 2.78
N THR A 80 7.85 -7.73 2.13
CA THR A 80 7.18 -7.26 0.92
C THR A 80 5.80 -7.88 0.84
N VAL A 81 4.80 -7.05 0.52
CA VAL A 81 3.42 -7.45 0.31
C VAL A 81 2.99 -7.01 -1.08
N LEU A 82 2.31 -7.89 -1.82
CA LEU A 82 1.74 -7.58 -3.12
C LEU A 82 0.22 -7.78 -3.10
N THR A 83 -0.53 -6.69 -3.14
CA THR A 83 -1.99 -6.75 -3.25
C THR A 83 -2.41 -6.94 -4.71
N LYS A 84 -3.02 -8.08 -5.02
CA LYS A 84 -3.58 -8.40 -6.35
C LYS A 84 -5.09 -8.18 -6.35
N GLY A 85 -5.66 -7.91 -7.53
CA GLY A 85 -7.10 -7.78 -7.72
C GLY A 85 -7.45 -6.98 -8.97
N ILE A 86 -8.72 -7.03 -9.39
CA ILE A 86 -9.22 -6.35 -10.59
C ILE A 86 -9.09 -4.82 -10.52
N ALA A 87 -9.14 -4.15 -11.68
CA ALA A 87 -9.15 -2.68 -11.73
C ALA A 87 -10.37 -2.13 -10.97
N GLY A 88 -10.19 -1.02 -10.25
CA GLY A 88 -11.28 -0.38 -9.50
C GLY A 88 -11.65 -1.04 -8.16
N ILE A 89 -11.11 -2.21 -7.80
CA ILE A 89 -11.45 -2.93 -6.55
C ILE A 89 -10.99 -2.23 -5.25
N GLY A 90 -10.31 -1.09 -5.35
CA GLY A 90 -9.88 -0.32 -4.18
C GLY A 90 -8.41 -0.48 -3.76
N LYS A 91 -7.56 -1.17 -4.53
CA LYS A 91 -6.11 -1.35 -4.20
C LYS A 91 -5.41 -0.05 -3.78
N THR A 92 -5.55 1.01 -4.58
CA THR A 92 -4.94 2.32 -4.26
C THR A 92 -5.56 2.96 -3.02
N VAL A 93 -6.88 2.82 -2.84
CA VAL A 93 -7.61 3.38 -1.70
C VAL A 93 -7.19 2.68 -0.39
N SER A 94 -6.91 1.37 -0.42
CA SER A 94 -6.37 0.63 0.73
C SER A 94 -5.01 1.17 1.18
N VAL A 95 -4.11 1.45 0.23
CA VAL A 95 -2.80 2.05 0.55
C VAL A 95 -2.99 3.42 1.21
N GLN A 96 -3.90 4.25 0.68
CA GLN A 96 -4.22 5.55 1.28
C GLN A 96 -4.81 5.41 2.68
N LYS A 97 -5.69 4.42 2.90
CA LYS A 97 -6.27 4.13 4.21
C LYS A 97 -5.21 3.69 5.22
N PHE A 98 -4.31 2.79 4.82
CA PHE A 98 -3.19 2.34 5.64
C PHE A 98 -2.33 3.52 6.11
N ILE A 99 -1.96 4.41 5.19
CA ILE A 99 -1.19 5.62 5.50
C ILE A 99 -1.98 6.54 6.43
N LEU A 100 -3.29 6.73 6.18
CA LEU A 100 -4.13 7.60 7.00
C LEU A 100 -4.22 7.10 8.44
N ASP A 101 -4.46 5.80 8.64
CA ASP A 101 -4.49 5.18 9.97
C ASP A 101 -3.14 5.26 10.68
N TRP A 102 -2.03 5.15 9.96
CA TRP A 102 -0.70 5.42 10.50
C TRP A 102 -0.53 6.88 10.94
N THR A 103 -0.93 7.85 10.10
CA THR A 103 -0.83 9.29 10.47
C THR A 103 -1.77 9.68 11.61
N ASP A 104 -2.89 8.99 11.76
CA ASP A 104 -3.85 9.17 12.86
C ASP A 104 -3.44 8.44 14.13
N LYS A 105 -2.26 7.78 14.14
CA LYS A 105 -1.74 6.98 15.25
C LYS A 105 -2.61 5.79 15.66
N LYS A 106 -3.40 5.26 14.74
CA LYS A 106 -4.32 4.13 14.99
C LYS A 106 -3.65 2.77 14.81
N ALA A 107 -2.69 2.66 13.90
CA ALA A 107 -2.03 1.40 13.56
C ALA A 107 -0.58 1.62 13.09
N ASN A 108 0.21 0.54 13.05
CA ASN A 108 1.57 0.49 12.47
C ASN A 108 2.55 1.53 13.06
N GLN A 109 2.42 1.85 14.35
CA GLN A 109 3.28 2.84 15.03
C GLN A 109 4.69 2.32 15.34
N ASP A 110 4.94 1.05 15.04
CA ASP A 110 6.28 0.45 14.97
C ASP A 110 7.06 0.89 13.71
N VAL A 111 6.40 1.58 12.77
CA VAL A 111 7.03 2.16 11.57
C VAL A 111 7.32 3.64 11.78
N ASP A 112 8.61 4.01 11.77
CA ASP A 112 9.07 5.40 11.95
C ASP A 112 8.75 6.29 10.73
N PHE A 113 8.92 5.74 9.53
CA PHE A 113 8.76 6.47 8.26
C PHE A 113 8.05 5.62 7.21
N MET A 114 7.14 6.25 6.46
CA MET A 114 6.52 5.67 5.27
C MET A 114 6.81 6.55 4.07
N PHE A 115 7.26 5.99 2.95
CA PHE A 115 7.42 6.72 1.70
C PHE A 115 6.50 6.15 0.64
N VAL A 116 5.70 7.03 0.02
CA VAL A 116 4.78 6.64 -1.05
C VAL A 116 5.42 6.98 -2.39
N LEU A 117 5.54 5.97 -3.25
CA LEU A 117 6.11 6.10 -4.59
C LEU A 117 5.06 5.70 -5.64
N PRO A 118 4.32 6.67 -6.21
CA PRO A 118 3.38 6.39 -7.30
C PRO A 118 4.07 5.84 -8.54
N PHE A 119 3.77 4.59 -8.90
CA PHE A 119 4.36 3.92 -10.07
C PHE A 119 4.17 4.68 -11.39
N ARG A 120 3.05 5.40 -11.54
CA ARG A 120 2.78 6.22 -12.73
C ARG A 120 3.86 7.29 -12.93
N GLU A 121 4.26 7.97 -11.86
CA GLU A 121 5.28 9.00 -11.87
C GLU A 121 6.68 8.37 -11.92
N LEU A 122 6.88 7.28 -11.17
CA LEU A 122 8.14 6.53 -11.16
C LEU A 122 8.52 6.04 -12.58
N ASN A 123 7.56 5.56 -13.35
CA ASN A 123 7.75 5.09 -14.73
C ASN A 123 8.16 6.20 -15.73
N LEU A 124 8.08 7.47 -15.34
CA LEU A 124 8.56 8.59 -16.16
C LEU A 124 10.08 8.79 -16.03
N ILE A 125 10.71 8.18 -15.02
CA ILE A 125 12.17 8.24 -14.80
C ILE A 125 12.80 7.14 -15.65
N LYS A 126 13.43 7.50 -16.78
CA LYS A 126 13.89 6.52 -17.79
C LYS A 126 15.41 6.39 -17.94
N ASP A 127 16.17 7.48 -17.87
CA ASP A 127 17.49 7.52 -18.52
C ASP A 127 18.66 8.08 -17.68
N HIS A 128 18.58 8.06 -16.35
CA HIS A 128 19.66 8.58 -15.50
C HIS A 128 19.95 7.64 -14.33
N GLN A 129 21.22 7.52 -13.95
CA GLN A 129 21.56 6.99 -12.63
C GLN A 129 20.84 7.84 -11.58
N TYR A 130 19.97 7.19 -10.83
CA TYR A 130 19.04 7.85 -9.95
C TYR A 130 19.19 7.24 -8.57
N SER A 131 19.71 8.01 -7.62
CA SER A 131 19.94 7.55 -6.26
C SER A 131 18.63 7.50 -5.48
N LEU A 132 18.57 6.65 -4.44
CA LEU A 132 17.42 6.61 -3.54
C LEU A 132 17.19 7.99 -2.88
N HIS A 133 18.26 8.69 -2.49
CA HIS A 133 18.14 10.03 -1.92
C HIS A 133 17.45 11.00 -2.89
N ARG A 134 17.87 11.04 -4.15
CA ARG A 134 17.24 11.86 -5.18
C ARG A 134 15.78 11.47 -5.42
N LEU A 135 15.48 10.17 -5.41
CA LEU A 135 14.11 9.66 -5.51
C LEU A 135 13.24 10.15 -4.36
N LEU A 136 13.74 10.09 -3.13
CA LEU A 136 13.00 10.54 -1.98
C LEU A 136 12.75 12.06 -2.03
N LEU A 137 13.73 12.87 -2.43
CA LEU A 137 13.57 14.32 -2.57
C LEU A 137 12.57 14.71 -3.67
N ASP A 138 12.58 14.03 -4.81
CA ASP A 138 11.68 14.37 -5.93
C ASP A 138 10.21 14.02 -5.60
N PHE A 139 9.97 12.96 -4.82
CA PHE A 139 8.62 12.55 -4.40
C PHE A 139 8.15 13.18 -3.08
N HIS A 140 9.08 13.54 -2.21
CA HIS A 140 8.84 14.14 -0.89
C HIS A 140 9.83 15.32 -0.67
N PRO A 141 9.58 16.49 -1.30
CA PRO A 141 10.46 17.67 -1.19
C PRO A 141 10.66 18.17 0.24
N ASP A 142 9.75 17.85 1.15
CA ASP A 142 9.85 18.14 2.58
C ASP A 142 11.08 17.51 3.25
N LEU A 143 11.74 16.56 2.58
CA LEU A 143 12.98 15.92 3.02
C LEU A 143 14.25 16.69 2.60
N GLN A 144 14.14 17.83 1.91
CA GLN A 144 15.30 18.61 1.45
C GLN A 144 16.21 19.10 2.58
N ASP A 145 15.67 19.28 3.79
CA ASP A 145 16.43 19.68 4.97
C ASP A 145 17.19 18.50 5.63
N LEU A 146 17.02 17.27 5.12
CA LEU A 146 17.77 16.11 5.58
C LEU A 146 19.19 16.17 5.00
N ASP A 147 20.14 16.64 5.81
CA ASP A 147 21.53 16.90 5.41
C ASP A 147 22.16 15.63 4.78
N SER A 148 22.70 15.77 3.57
CA SER A 148 23.29 14.67 2.79
C SER A 148 24.53 14.06 3.45
N LYS A 149 25.07 14.73 4.47
CA LYS A 149 26.22 14.29 5.28
C LYS A 149 25.93 13.13 6.23
N ILE A 150 24.67 12.76 6.44
CA ILE A 150 24.29 11.68 7.36
C ILE A 150 24.54 10.29 6.73
N TYR A 151 24.75 10.20 5.41
CA TYR A 151 24.87 8.93 4.69
C TYR A 151 26.32 8.43 4.50
N GLU A 152 27.32 9.15 5.04
CA GLU A 152 28.75 8.79 4.91
C GLU A 152 29.38 8.18 6.18
N GLU A 153 28.59 7.76 7.17
CA GLU A 153 29.09 6.93 8.30
C GLU A 153 28.79 5.43 8.14
#